data_AF-A0A024VWB9-F1
#
_entry.id   AF-A0A024VWB9-F1
#
_cell.length_a   1.000
_cell.length_b   1.000
_cell.length_c   1.000
_cell.angle_alpha   90.00
_cell.angle_beta   90.00
_cell.angle_gamma   90.00
#
_symmetry.space_group_name_H-M   'P 1'
#
loop_
_entity.id
_entity.type
_entity.pdbx_description
1 polymer ?
#
loop_
_entity_poly.entity_id
_entity_poly.type
_entity_poly.pdbx_seq_one_letter_code
_entity_poly.pdbx_strand_id
1 'polypeptide(L)'
;MPFLKNDNDVNLSTIYGFIQSLNKIYNLFLPTYIAIIFDSKTSNNDKKKIYANYKIFRRKNPDELYEQLKIVSNFCDTIGIKTISSTNIESDDYIARIVDNISNTLKEKKQKDFSFVNNHQEKEPPPMYTYMKNNVYDNAGSIGTNKIFDKEPNHINGNINGNVNDHTNGNVNDHINGNINDHINGNINDHINDHTNDHTNDHTNDHTNDHTNDHLNDYEYYEYYNTNDDDHYNINDDDHYHINDDAYNNFYDNIYAEENVSCHENVATNNIDKKKKFRVIVVSSDKDLLQLLEYNNETYNMDISICQPNKKYRLVNSHLFYEEHEILPSQYSDYLILTGDKTDGISGVPYIGDKTSKCLLKEYHNIENILKNLHKLPSKLHHIFLNNIENINTFRKLIKLKCETNESLVFDDYKQKRIKNFEQFRNFADKYSLHKLLKKSVIVNYHD
;
A
#
# COMPACT_ATOMS: atom_id res chain seq x y z
N MET A 1 3.35 -24.37 -11.41
CA MET A 1 2.85 -25.21 -10.31
C MET A 1 2.82 -26.65 -10.78
N PRO A 2 2.97 -27.66 -9.90
CA PRO A 2 2.69 -29.05 -10.26
C PRO A 2 1.24 -29.19 -10.72
N PHE A 3 1.00 -30.09 -11.67
CA PHE A 3 -0.34 -30.34 -12.22
C PHE A 3 -1.07 -31.34 -11.32
N LEU A 4 -1.77 -30.82 -10.31
CA LEU A 4 -2.55 -31.62 -9.37
C LEU A 4 -3.93 -31.91 -9.97
N LYS A 5 -4.40 -33.15 -9.85
CA LYS A 5 -5.77 -33.59 -10.18
C LYS A 5 -6.32 -34.44 -9.04
N ASN A 6 -7.65 -34.53 -8.93
CA ASN A 6 -8.33 -35.53 -8.12
C ASN A 6 -8.78 -36.73 -8.97
N ASP A 7 -9.39 -37.73 -8.33
CA ASP A 7 -9.87 -38.98 -8.94
C ASP A 7 -10.97 -38.76 -9.99
N ASN A 8 -11.54 -37.55 -10.08
CA ASN A 8 -12.54 -37.14 -11.06
C ASN A 8 -11.91 -36.36 -12.24
N ASP A 9 -10.60 -36.47 -12.42
CA ASP A 9 -9.77 -35.76 -13.41
C ASP A 9 -9.79 -34.22 -13.28
N VAL A 10 -10.38 -33.67 -12.21
CA VAL A 10 -10.49 -32.22 -12.01
C VAL A 10 -9.14 -31.67 -11.54
N ASN A 11 -8.57 -30.76 -12.34
CA ASN A 11 -7.39 -29.99 -11.97
C ASN A 11 -7.64 -29.25 -10.63
N LEU A 12 -6.73 -29.39 -9.66
CA LEU A 12 -6.78 -28.72 -8.36
C LEU A 12 -5.71 -27.64 -8.20
N SER A 13 -4.79 -27.51 -9.17
CA SER A 13 -3.58 -26.69 -9.05
C SER A 13 -3.90 -25.23 -8.71
N THR A 14 -4.97 -24.68 -9.28
CA THR A 14 -5.39 -23.28 -9.06
C THR A 14 -5.96 -23.08 -7.65
N ILE A 15 -6.87 -23.95 -7.19
CA ILE A 15 -7.46 -23.83 -5.85
C ILE A 15 -6.41 -24.10 -4.75
N TYR A 16 -5.52 -25.08 -4.93
CA TYR A 16 -4.44 -25.38 -3.98
C TYR A 16 -3.40 -24.24 -3.92
N GLY A 17 -3.02 -23.68 -5.08
CA GLY A 17 -2.14 -22.52 -5.15
C GLY A 17 -2.75 -21.25 -4.54
N PHE A 18 -4.04 -21.03 -4.81
CA PHE A 18 -4.79 -19.91 -4.25
C PHE A 18 -4.87 -19.97 -2.72
N ILE A 19 -5.29 -21.10 -2.14
CA ILE A 19 -5.44 -21.24 -0.67
C ILE A 19 -4.08 -21.10 0.04
N GLN A 20 -2.98 -21.62 -0.53
CA GLN A 20 -1.63 -21.37 0.00
C GLN A 20 -1.26 -19.87 -0.01
N SER A 21 -1.57 -19.18 -1.11
CA SER A 21 -1.29 -17.75 -1.25
C SER A 21 -2.12 -16.93 -0.27
N LEU A 22 -3.41 -17.26 -0.13
CA LEU A 22 -4.34 -16.63 0.81
C LEU A 22 -3.92 -16.87 2.27
N ASN A 23 -3.44 -18.06 2.63
CA ASN A 23 -2.89 -18.33 3.96
C ASN A 23 -1.67 -17.45 4.26
N LYS A 24 -0.75 -17.33 3.31
CA LYS A 24 0.43 -16.46 3.47
C LYS A 24 0.05 -14.97 3.56
N ILE A 25 -0.98 -14.53 2.84
CA ILE A 25 -1.55 -13.17 2.96
C ILE A 25 -2.13 -12.94 4.36
N TYR A 26 -2.88 -13.90 4.92
CA TYR A 26 -3.43 -13.80 6.28
C TYR A 26 -2.30 -13.71 7.31
N ASN A 27 -1.31 -14.60 7.23
CA ASN A 27 -0.19 -14.62 8.19
C ASN A 27 0.69 -13.36 8.12
N LEU A 28 0.88 -12.77 6.94
CA LEU A 28 1.72 -11.56 6.76
C LEU A 28 1.01 -10.24 7.10
N PHE A 29 -0.32 -10.18 6.96
CA PHE A 29 -1.05 -8.89 6.99
C PHE A 29 -2.24 -8.83 7.95
N LEU A 30 -2.70 -9.96 8.51
CA LEU A 30 -3.83 -10.10 9.44
C LEU A 30 -5.04 -9.21 9.05
N PRO A 31 -5.59 -9.37 7.82
CA PRO A 31 -6.51 -8.40 7.23
C PRO A 31 -7.88 -8.35 7.93
N THR A 32 -8.23 -7.18 8.48
CA THR A 32 -9.59 -6.91 9.01
C THR A 32 -10.65 -6.83 7.90
N TYR A 33 -10.23 -6.50 6.67
CA TYR A 33 -11.06 -6.38 5.49
C TYR A 33 -10.34 -7.02 4.30
N ILE A 34 -11.08 -7.74 3.47
CA ILE A 34 -10.55 -8.45 2.30
C ILE A 34 -11.56 -8.44 1.14
N ALA A 35 -11.03 -8.24 -0.07
CA ALA A 35 -11.73 -8.34 -1.33
C ALA A 35 -10.90 -9.20 -2.29
N ILE A 36 -11.55 -10.01 -3.12
CA ILE A 36 -10.88 -10.74 -4.20
C ILE A 36 -11.51 -10.34 -5.53
N ILE A 37 -10.70 -9.88 -6.48
CA ILE A 37 -11.14 -9.40 -7.78
C ILE A 37 -10.65 -10.37 -8.85
N PHE A 38 -11.56 -10.88 -9.68
CA PHE A 38 -11.28 -11.78 -10.79
C PHE A 38 -11.57 -11.12 -12.14
N ASP A 39 -10.58 -11.10 -13.03
CA ASP A 39 -10.78 -10.74 -14.42
C ASP A 39 -11.70 -11.72 -15.16
N SER A 40 -12.46 -11.19 -16.12
CA SER A 40 -13.34 -11.97 -16.99
C SER A 40 -12.75 -12.13 -18.38
N LYS A 41 -13.36 -13.00 -19.21
CA LYS A 41 -12.96 -13.17 -20.63
C LYS A 41 -13.09 -11.90 -21.48
N THR A 42 -13.83 -10.89 -21.00
CA THR A 42 -14.30 -9.74 -21.78
C THR A 42 -13.90 -8.38 -21.20
N SER A 43 -13.27 -8.33 -20.03
CA SER A 43 -12.95 -7.09 -19.28
C SER A 43 -12.17 -6.06 -20.09
N ASN A 44 -11.24 -6.50 -20.94
CA ASN A 44 -10.42 -5.65 -21.79
C ASN A 44 -11.04 -5.28 -23.15
N ASN A 45 -12.30 -5.65 -23.42
CA ASN A 45 -12.95 -5.37 -24.70
C ASN A 45 -13.04 -3.87 -25.00
N ASP A 46 -13.29 -3.02 -24.01
CA ASP A 46 -13.40 -1.57 -24.24
C ASP A 46 -12.04 -0.91 -24.52
N LYS A 47 -10.96 -1.35 -23.87
CA LYS A 47 -9.59 -0.93 -24.22
C LYS A 47 -9.20 -1.39 -25.63
N LYS A 48 -9.64 -2.57 -26.08
CA LYS A 48 -9.46 -3.06 -27.46
C LYS A 48 -10.25 -2.29 -28.52
N LYS A 49 -11.44 -1.78 -28.20
CA LYS A 49 -12.19 -0.85 -29.08
C LYS A 49 -11.44 0.47 -29.28
N ILE A 50 -10.71 0.92 -28.26
CA ILE A 50 -9.89 2.15 -28.29
C ILE A 50 -8.57 1.90 -29.05
N TYR A 51 -7.93 0.74 -28.85
CA TYR A 51 -6.65 0.41 -29.47
C TYR A 51 -6.57 -1.09 -29.81
N ALA A 52 -6.64 -1.42 -31.11
CA ALA A 52 -6.77 -2.81 -31.58
C ALA A 52 -5.59 -3.72 -31.19
N ASN A 53 -4.38 -3.16 -31.01
CA ASN A 53 -3.19 -3.90 -30.59
C ASN A 53 -3.15 -4.18 -29.08
N TYR A 54 -4.09 -3.65 -28.29
CA TYR A 54 -4.09 -3.76 -26.83
C TYR A 54 -4.13 -5.22 -26.35
N LYS A 55 -3.08 -5.63 -25.63
CA LYS A 55 -2.88 -7.00 -25.13
C LYS A 55 -2.91 -8.07 -26.25
N ILE A 56 -2.71 -7.71 -27.53
CA ILE A 56 -2.87 -8.63 -28.68
C ILE A 56 -1.87 -9.79 -28.70
N PHE A 57 -0.66 -9.56 -28.19
CA PHE A 57 0.40 -10.57 -28.09
C PHE A 57 0.36 -11.38 -26.79
N ARG A 58 -0.48 -11.03 -25.81
CA ARG A 58 -0.67 -11.84 -24.60
C ARG A 58 -1.33 -13.17 -25.00
N ARG A 59 -0.80 -14.30 -24.53
CA ARG A 59 -1.45 -15.61 -24.71
C ARG A 59 -2.85 -15.56 -24.08
N LYS A 60 -3.87 -16.06 -24.79
CA LYS A 60 -5.22 -16.19 -24.20
C LYS A 60 -5.17 -17.19 -23.05
N ASN A 61 -5.75 -16.84 -21.91
CA ASN A 61 -5.99 -17.78 -20.81
C ASN A 61 -6.85 -18.95 -21.32
N PRO A 62 -6.51 -20.21 -20.97
CA PRO A 62 -7.30 -21.36 -21.38
C PRO A 62 -8.68 -21.34 -20.73
N ASP A 63 -9.71 -21.87 -21.40
CA ASP A 63 -11.08 -21.87 -20.87
C ASP A 63 -11.20 -22.60 -19.53
N GLU A 64 -10.40 -23.66 -19.33
CA GLU A 64 -10.25 -24.38 -18.07
C GLU A 64 -9.94 -23.46 -16.87
N LEU A 65 -9.10 -22.43 -17.06
CA LEU A 65 -8.74 -21.51 -15.98
C LEU A 65 -9.97 -20.71 -15.48
N TYR A 66 -10.94 -20.43 -16.35
CA TYR A 66 -12.15 -19.74 -15.92
C TYR A 66 -13.11 -20.67 -15.14
N GLU A 67 -13.10 -21.97 -15.43
CA GLU A 67 -13.81 -22.96 -14.60
C GLU A 67 -13.10 -23.15 -13.24
N GLN A 68 -11.76 -23.15 -13.23
CA GLN A 68 -10.95 -23.13 -12.00
C GLN A 68 -11.25 -21.89 -11.14
N LEU A 69 -11.37 -20.70 -11.74
CA LEU A 69 -11.71 -19.48 -11.01
C LEU A 69 -13.14 -19.51 -10.43
N LYS A 70 -14.09 -20.23 -11.03
CA LYS A 70 -15.40 -20.50 -10.38
C LYS A 70 -15.25 -21.38 -9.14
N ILE A 71 -14.39 -22.40 -9.17
CA ILE A 71 -14.08 -23.22 -7.98
C ILE A 71 -13.50 -22.35 -6.87
N VAL A 72 -12.58 -21.44 -7.20
CA VAL A 72 -12.03 -20.47 -6.23
C VAL A 72 -13.10 -19.50 -5.72
N SER A 73 -13.99 -18.98 -6.58
CA SER A 73 -15.08 -18.11 -6.14
C SER A 73 -16.01 -18.83 -5.16
N ASN A 74 -16.46 -20.04 -5.50
CA ASN A 74 -17.31 -20.88 -4.65
C ASN A 74 -16.64 -21.18 -3.29
N PHE A 75 -15.32 -21.44 -3.28
CA PHE A 75 -14.58 -21.58 -2.02
C PHE A 75 -14.71 -20.31 -1.17
N CYS A 76 -14.39 -19.15 -1.74
CA CYS A 76 -14.44 -17.86 -1.05
C CYS A 76 -15.84 -17.54 -0.49
N ASP A 77 -16.90 -17.87 -1.24
CA ASP A 77 -18.28 -17.74 -0.80
C ASP A 77 -18.60 -18.64 0.42
N THR A 78 -18.09 -19.88 0.47
CA THR A 78 -18.27 -20.76 1.65
C THR A 78 -17.58 -20.23 2.91
N ILE A 79 -16.38 -19.64 2.78
CA ILE A 79 -15.60 -19.05 3.88
C ILE A 79 -15.90 -17.56 4.14
N GLY A 80 -16.91 -17.01 3.44
CA GLY A 80 -17.46 -15.68 3.67
C GLY A 80 -16.59 -14.51 3.21
N ILE A 81 -15.65 -14.70 2.27
CA ILE A 81 -14.86 -13.63 1.66
C ILE A 81 -15.59 -13.09 0.42
N LYS A 82 -15.66 -11.76 0.28
CA LYS A 82 -16.33 -11.11 -0.86
C LYS A 82 -15.49 -11.19 -2.14
N THR A 83 -15.97 -11.96 -3.10
CA THR A 83 -15.44 -12.03 -4.47
C THR A 83 -16.15 -11.08 -5.42
N ILE A 84 -15.44 -10.60 -6.43
CA ILE A 84 -15.91 -9.64 -7.43
C ILE A 84 -15.40 -10.07 -8.80
N SER A 85 -16.27 -10.06 -9.81
CA SER A 85 -15.84 -10.13 -11.21
C SER A 85 -16.71 -9.20 -12.06
N SER A 86 -16.10 -8.59 -13.08
CA SER A 86 -16.78 -7.65 -13.99
C SER A 86 -16.58 -8.07 -15.43
N THR A 87 -17.65 -8.02 -16.23
CA THR A 87 -17.61 -8.34 -17.67
C THR A 87 -16.92 -7.26 -18.50
N ASN A 88 -16.90 -6.00 -18.05
CA ASN A 88 -16.51 -4.83 -18.85
C ASN A 88 -15.44 -3.94 -18.17
N ILE A 89 -14.87 -4.38 -17.04
CA ILE A 89 -13.87 -3.63 -16.27
C ILE A 89 -12.77 -4.63 -15.90
N GLU A 90 -11.50 -4.28 -16.16
CA GLU A 90 -10.33 -5.10 -15.76
C GLU A 90 -10.19 -5.12 -14.24
N SER A 91 -9.54 -6.16 -13.68
CA SER A 91 -9.39 -6.25 -12.23
C SER A 91 -8.64 -5.05 -11.66
N ASP A 92 -7.64 -4.52 -12.39
CA ASP A 92 -6.85 -3.35 -11.98
C ASP A 92 -7.70 -2.07 -11.86
N ASP A 93 -8.58 -1.81 -12.84
CA ASP A 93 -9.53 -0.68 -12.80
C ASP A 93 -10.51 -0.82 -11.63
N TYR A 94 -10.91 -2.05 -11.25
CA TYR A 94 -11.78 -2.26 -10.10
C TYR A 94 -11.03 -2.08 -8.77
N ILE A 95 -9.80 -2.59 -8.65
CA ILE A 95 -8.94 -2.39 -7.48
C ILE A 95 -8.71 -0.89 -7.25
N ALA A 96 -8.39 -0.14 -8.31
CA ALA A 96 -8.24 1.30 -8.27
C ALA A 96 -9.47 2.02 -7.71
N ARG A 97 -10.68 1.64 -8.16
CA ARG A 97 -11.94 2.17 -7.64
C ARG A 97 -12.21 1.80 -6.18
N ILE A 98 -11.81 0.62 -5.71
CA ILE A 98 -11.90 0.29 -4.28
C ILE A 98 -10.99 1.22 -3.46
N VAL A 99 -9.76 1.49 -3.93
CA VAL A 99 -8.81 2.39 -3.27
C VAL A 99 -9.36 3.82 -3.21
N ASP A 100 -9.96 4.33 -4.29
CA ASP A 100 -10.58 5.66 -4.26
C ASP A 100 -11.78 5.73 -3.30
N ASN A 101 -12.68 4.74 -3.36
CA ASN A 101 -13.83 4.63 -2.45
C ASN A 101 -13.41 4.57 -0.96
N ILE A 102 -12.31 3.88 -0.62
CA ILE A 102 -11.71 3.91 0.73
C ILE A 102 -11.28 5.34 1.07
N SER A 103 -10.55 6.00 0.17
CA SER A 103 -10.08 7.37 0.35
C SER A 103 -11.25 8.34 0.58
N ASN A 104 -12.35 8.17 -0.13
CA ASN A 104 -13.55 9.01 -0.04
C ASN A 104 -14.25 8.83 1.31
N THR A 105 -14.42 7.58 1.78
CA THR A 105 -14.97 7.33 3.12
C THR A 105 -14.08 7.84 4.26
N LEU A 106 -12.76 7.84 4.08
CA LEU A 106 -11.83 8.41 5.06
C LEU A 106 -11.91 9.95 5.10
N LYS A 107 -12.05 10.61 3.94
CA LYS A 107 -12.32 12.07 3.86
C LYS A 107 -13.65 12.42 4.52
N GLU A 108 -14.72 11.68 4.23
CA GLU A 108 -16.05 11.88 4.85
C GLU A 108 -16.02 11.74 6.37
N LYS A 109 -15.32 10.73 6.91
CA LYS A 109 -15.19 10.53 8.36
C LYS A 109 -14.49 11.73 9.01
N LYS A 110 -13.33 12.15 8.48
CA LYS A 110 -12.65 13.38 8.92
C LYS A 110 -13.61 14.59 8.96
N GLN A 111 -14.38 14.82 7.90
CA GLN A 111 -15.31 15.96 7.84
C GLN A 111 -16.43 15.88 8.89
N LYS A 112 -16.95 14.67 9.18
CA LYS A 112 -17.95 14.44 10.24
C LYS A 112 -17.33 14.66 11.63
N ASP A 113 -16.13 14.13 11.88
CA ASP A 113 -15.43 14.31 13.15
C ASP A 113 -15.17 15.80 13.45
N PHE A 114 -14.69 16.57 12.45
CA PHE A 114 -14.52 18.02 12.58
C PHE A 114 -15.84 18.78 12.78
N SER A 115 -16.95 18.36 12.15
CA SER A 115 -18.24 19.03 12.34
C SER A 115 -18.91 18.68 13.68
N PHE A 116 -18.62 17.53 14.28
CA PHE A 116 -19.00 17.24 15.67
C PHE A 116 -18.23 18.09 16.68
N VAL A 117 -16.90 18.24 16.50
CA VAL A 117 -16.07 19.12 17.37
C VAL A 117 -16.60 20.56 17.35
N ASN A 118 -16.88 21.12 16.16
CA ASN A 118 -17.34 22.49 16.01
C ASN A 118 -18.80 22.75 16.45
N ASN A 119 -19.58 21.71 16.79
CA ASN A 119 -20.96 21.86 17.28
C ASN A 119 -21.07 21.81 18.82
N HIS A 120 -19.98 21.59 19.54
CA HIS A 120 -19.95 21.81 20.98
C HIS A 120 -19.75 23.30 21.30
N GLN A 121 -20.85 24.07 21.20
CA GLN A 121 -20.91 25.42 21.76
C GLN A 121 -20.55 25.39 23.25
N GLU A 122 -19.89 26.47 23.70
CA GLU A 122 -19.59 26.73 25.10
C GLU A 122 -20.88 26.68 25.93
N LYS A 123 -20.97 25.70 26.83
CA LYS A 123 -21.86 25.83 27.99
C LYS A 123 -21.11 26.66 29.01
N GLU A 124 -21.56 27.90 29.21
CA GLU A 124 -21.06 28.75 30.28
C GLU A 124 -21.06 27.98 31.61
N PRO A 125 -19.98 28.10 32.43
CA PRO A 125 -19.96 27.48 33.74
C PRO A 125 -21.08 28.07 34.62
N PRO A 126 -21.79 27.26 35.42
CA PRO A 126 -22.88 27.75 36.24
C PRO A 126 -22.39 28.81 37.25
N PRO A 127 -23.23 29.82 37.58
CA PRO A 127 -22.81 30.97 38.37
C PRO A 127 -22.30 30.55 39.76
N MET A 128 -21.06 30.93 40.06
CA MET A 128 -20.39 30.55 41.29
C MET A 128 -21.04 31.23 42.51
N TYR A 129 -21.44 30.44 43.51
CA TYR A 129 -22.11 30.98 44.70
C TYR A 129 -21.19 31.86 45.54
N THR A 130 -21.72 33.00 45.97
CA THR A 130 -21.03 34.00 46.79
C THR A 130 -20.55 33.43 48.13
N TYR A 131 -19.27 33.63 48.46
CA TYR A 131 -18.78 33.58 49.84
C TYR A 131 -18.14 34.90 50.25
N MET A 132 -18.20 35.21 51.54
CA MET A 132 -18.01 36.57 52.06
C MET A 132 -16.57 36.91 52.46
N LYS A 133 -16.23 38.21 52.35
CA LYS A 133 -15.50 39.06 53.33
C LYS A 133 -14.23 38.47 53.99
N ASN A 134 -13.08 39.14 53.91
CA ASN A 134 -12.84 40.46 54.50
C ASN A 134 -11.43 41.00 54.15
N ASN A 135 -11.30 42.33 54.08
CA ASN A 135 -10.18 43.21 54.50
C ASN A 135 -8.72 42.87 54.05
N VAL A 136 -7.85 43.82 53.69
CA VAL A 136 -7.45 45.05 54.41
C VAL A 136 -6.95 46.14 53.42
N TYR A 137 -7.00 47.40 53.87
CA TYR A 137 -6.28 48.63 53.42
C TYR A 137 -4.85 48.41 52.84
N ASP A 138 -4.17 49.30 52.10
CA ASP A 138 -4.30 50.75 51.78
C ASP A 138 -3.35 51.08 50.57
N ASN A 139 -3.23 52.24 49.89
CA ASN A 139 -3.92 53.55 49.82
C ASN A 139 -3.56 54.21 48.43
N ALA A 140 -3.98 55.47 48.19
CA ALA A 140 -3.43 56.56 47.34
C ALA A 140 -2.68 56.29 46.00
N GLY A 141 -2.91 57.07 44.92
CA GLY A 141 -3.96 58.07 44.70
C GLY A 141 -3.70 59.15 43.63
N SER A 142 -4.79 59.67 43.07
CA SER A 142 -5.00 61.04 42.52
C SER A 142 -4.42 61.49 41.16
N ILE A 143 -5.24 62.36 40.53
CA ILE A 143 -4.99 63.37 39.47
C ILE A 143 -5.42 63.01 38.02
N GLY A 144 -6.17 63.94 37.40
CA GLY A 144 -6.04 64.23 35.97
C GLY A 144 -7.24 63.90 35.06
N THR A 145 -8.25 64.77 35.02
CA THR A 145 -9.25 64.74 33.94
C THR A 145 -8.69 65.34 32.64
N ASN A 146 -8.92 64.69 31.50
CA ASN A 146 -9.21 65.42 30.26
C ASN A 146 -9.97 64.57 29.24
N LYS A 147 -10.85 65.21 28.47
CA LYS A 147 -11.57 64.62 27.32
C LYS A 147 -10.78 64.85 26.04
N ILE A 148 -10.83 63.92 25.09
CA ILE A 148 -10.86 64.20 23.63
C ILE A 148 -11.39 62.96 22.89
N PHE A 149 -11.84 63.19 21.66
CA PHE A 149 -12.70 62.31 20.86
C PHE A 149 -12.10 60.99 20.39
N ASP A 150 -13.04 60.10 20.04
CA ASP A 150 -12.95 58.88 19.23
C ASP A 150 -11.83 58.84 18.16
N LYS A 151 -11.04 57.75 18.17
CA LYS A 151 -10.73 56.94 16.96
C LYS A 151 -9.96 55.64 17.25
N GLU A 152 -10.22 54.65 16.39
CA GLU A 152 -9.33 53.56 15.94
C GLU A 152 -8.71 52.59 16.98
N PRO A 153 -9.38 51.45 17.26
CA PRO A 153 -8.74 50.23 17.78
C PRO A 153 -7.96 49.46 16.70
N ASN A 154 -8.30 49.66 15.43
CA ASN A 154 -7.94 48.72 14.35
C ASN A 154 -6.48 48.82 13.86
N HIS A 155 -5.83 49.98 13.96
CA HIS A 155 -4.46 50.15 13.44
C HIS A 155 -3.38 49.55 14.33
N ILE A 156 -3.60 49.47 15.65
CA ILE A 156 -2.62 48.91 16.60
C ILE A 156 -2.55 47.39 16.44
N ASN A 157 -3.70 46.71 16.35
CA ASN A 157 -3.75 45.26 16.27
C ASN A 157 -3.13 44.71 14.96
N GLY A 158 -3.29 45.45 13.85
CA GLY A 158 -2.67 45.11 12.57
C GLY A 158 -1.13 45.19 12.61
N ASN A 159 -0.58 46.31 13.11
CA ASN A 159 0.88 46.52 13.14
C ASN A 159 1.60 45.55 14.09
N ILE A 160 1.00 45.22 15.24
CA ILE A 160 1.60 44.25 16.18
C ILE A 160 1.60 42.85 15.55
N ASN A 161 0.45 42.41 15.02
CA ASN A 161 0.33 41.04 14.51
C ASN A 161 1.17 40.83 13.24
N GLY A 162 1.30 41.83 12.35
CA GLY A 162 2.20 41.77 11.20
C GLY A 162 3.67 41.69 11.61
N ASN A 163 4.17 42.71 12.34
CA ASN A 163 5.60 42.78 12.68
C ASN A 163 6.07 41.61 13.55
N VAL A 164 5.24 41.11 14.48
CA VAL A 164 5.61 39.94 15.31
C VAL A 164 5.66 38.68 14.45
N ASN A 165 4.66 38.46 13.59
CA ASN A 165 4.59 37.25 12.77
C ASN A 165 5.73 37.23 11.72
N ASP A 166 6.02 38.33 11.06
CA ASP A 166 7.09 38.39 10.05
C ASP A 166 8.49 38.24 10.69
N HIS A 167 8.78 38.90 11.83
CA HIS A 167 10.09 38.75 12.46
C HIS A 167 10.30 37.40 13.14
N THR A 168 9.26 36.80 13.75
CA THR A 168 9.41 35.47 14.37
C THR A 168 9.41 34.38 13.31
N ASN A 169 8.44 34.36 12.40
CA ASN A 169 8.29 33.30 11.42
C ASN A 169 9.30 33.37 10.25
N GLY A 170 9.95 34.52 10.03
CA GLY A 170 11.15 34.59 9.20
C GLY A 170 12.38 34.09 9.96
N ASN A 171 12.87 34.89 10.92
CA ASN A 171 14.17 34.64 11.56
C ASN A 171 14.26 33.31 12.31
N VAL A 172 13.18 32.81 12.94
CA VAL A 172 13.24 31.52 13.64
C VAL A 172 13.21 30.37 12.64
N ASN A 173 12.37 30.46 11.60
CA ASN A 173 12.17 29.37 10.65
C ASN A 173 13.38 29.20 9.71
N ASP A 174 13.96 30.30 9.22
CA ASP A 174 15.17 30.25 8.38
C ASP A 174 16.40 29.77 9.17
N HIS A 175 16.56 30.23 10.42
CA HIS A 175 17.73 29.91 11.23
C HIS A 175 17.67 28.49 11.82
N ILE A 176 16.47 27.94 12.04
CA ILE A 176 16.26 26.52 12.40
C ILE A 176 16.38 25.63 11.15
N ASN A 177 15.62 25.89 10.07
CA ASN A 177 15.61 25.01 8.90
C ASN A 177 16.90 25.05 8.07
N GLY A 178 17.67 26.13 8.14
CA GLY A 178 19.05 26.14 7.63
C GLY A 178 19.95 25.33 8.57
N ASN A 179 20.37 25.94 9.68
CA ASN A 179 21.46 25.39 10.49
C ASN A 179 21.20 24.00 11.08
N ILE A 180 19.96 23.69 11.51
CA ILE A 180 19.68 22.38 12.13
C ILE A 180 19.51 21.30 11.07
N ASN A 181 18.83 21.60 9.97
CA ASN A 181 18.59 20.63 8.90
C ASN A 181 19.88 20.29 8.15
N ASP A 182 20.75 21.27 7.88
CA ASP A 182 22.04 21.05 7.23
C ASP A 182 23.03 20.30 8.15
N HIS A 183 23.11 20.64 9.44
CA HIS A 183 23.98 19.88 10.37
C HIS A 183 23.48 18.46 10.66
N ILE A 184 22.17 18.23 10.74
CA ILE A 184 21.63 16.88 10.97
C ILE A 184 21.75 16.04 9.70
N ASN A 185 21.24 16.51 8.56
CA ASN A 185 21.24 15.72 7.32
C ASN A 185 22.63 15.57 6.70
N GLY A 186 23.56 16.51 6.92
CA GLY A 186 24.96 16.32 6.56
C GLY A 186 25.66 15.41 7.56
N ASN A 187 26.00 15.95 8.74
CA ASN A 187 26.93 15.27 9.64
C ASN A 187 26.41 13.96 10.25
N ILE A 188 25.09 13.79 10.45
CA ILE A 188 24.58 12.54 11.05
C ILE A 188 24.33 11.49 9.96
N ASN A 189 23.78 11.88 8.81
CA ASN A 189 23.46 10.92 7.75
C ASN A 189 24.73 10.34 7.09
N ASP A 190 25.74 11.18 6.81
CA ASP A 190 27.00 10.73 6.20
C ASP A 190 27.78 9.83 7.17
N HIS A 191 27.93 10.23 8.44
CA HIS A 191 28.66 9.40 9.42
C HIS A 191 27.95 8.09 9.77
N ILE A 192 26.61 8.08 9.84
CA ILE A 192 25.86 6.84 10.14
C ILE A 192 25.86 5.91 8.94
N ASN A 193 25.72 6.40 7.69
CA ASN A 193 25.89 5.56 6.52
C ASN A 193 27.31 4.99 6.47
N ASP A 194 28.34 5.82 6.36
CA ASP A 194 29.70 5.35 6.09
C ASP A 194 30.25 4.43 7.19
N HIS A 195 30.01 4.73 8.48
CA HIS A 195 30.49 3.84 9.55
C HIS A 195 29.58 2.65 9.84
N THR A 196 28.26 2.79 9.76
CA THR A 196 27.37 1.67 10.15
C THR A 196 27.16 0.70 8.99
N ASN A 197 27.01 1.22 7.77
CA ASN A 197 26.78 0.37 6.59
C ASN A 197 28.03 -0.44 6.24
N ASP A 198 29.21 0.16 6.10
CA ASP A 198 30.43 -0.59 5.72
C ASP A 198 30.82 -1.61 6.81
N HIS A 199 30.89 -1.21 8.09
CA HIS A 199 31.27 -2.16 9.16
C HIS A 199 30.25 -3.27 9.41
N THR A 200 28.94 -3.01 9.30
CA THR A 200 27.97 -4.11 9.51
C THR A 200 27.82 -4.97 8.27
N ASN A 201 27.83 -4.38 7.07
CA ASN A 201 27.66 -5.13 5.83
C ASN A 201 28.87 -6.04 5.56
N ASP A 202 30.11 -5.54 5.64
CA ASP A 202 31.29 -6.38 5.40
C ASP A 202 31.43 -7.48 6.46
N HIS A 203 31.41 -7.14 7.77
CA HIS A 203 31.61 -8.16 8.81
C HIS A 203 30.47 -9.18 8.91
N THR A 204 29.21 -8.81 8.66
CA THR A 204 28.11 -9.80 8.74
C THR A 204 27.97 -10.59 7.45
N ASN A 205 28.16 -9.99 6.27
CA ASN A 205 27.98 -10.68 5.00
C ASN A 205 29.12 -11.68 4.72
N ASP A 206 30.37 -11.37 5.06
CA ASP A 206 31.49 -12.31 4.90
C ASP A 206 31.38 -13.47 5.91
N HIS A 207 31.24 -13.18 7.22
CA HIS A 207 31.13 -14.24 8.22
C HIS A 207 29.90 -15.15 8.04
N THR A 208 28.80 -14.65 7.48
CA THR A 208 27.61 -15.48 7.24
C THR A 208 27.67 -16.22 5.90
N ASN A 209 28.26 -15.68 4.83
CA ASN A 209 28.43 -16.42 3.58
C ASN A 209 29.38 -17.59 3.75
N ASP A 210 30.58 -17.38 4.32
CA ASP A 210 31.59 -18.43 4.41
C ASP A 210 31.11 -19.59 5.30
N HIS A 211 30.60 -19.29 6.50
CA HIS A 211 30.11 -20.33 7.40
C HIS A 211 28.81 -21.03 6.94
N THR A 212 28.01 -20.46 6.04
CA THR A 212 26.81 -21.13 5.52
C THR A 212 27.03 -21.87 4.20
N ASN A 213 27.93 -21.40 3.33
CA ASN A 213 28.26 -22.13 2.10
C ASN A 213 29.07 -23.40 2.40
N ASP A 214 30.07 -23.34 3.28
CA ASP A 214 30.89 -24.52 3.63
C ASP A 214 30.04 -25.65 4.25
N HIS A 215 29.00 -25.31 5.01
CA HIS A 215 28.09 -26.30 5.60
C HIS A 215 26.96 -26.80 4.69
N LEU A 216 26.78 -26.21 3.49
CA LEU A 216 25.72 -26.62 2.54
C LEU A 216 26.24 -27.44 1.35
N ASN A 217 27.54 -27.41 1.04
CA ASN A 217 28.09 -28.11 -0.12
C ASN A 217 28.44 -29.60 0.13
N ASP A 218 28.51 -30.05 1.38
CA ASP A 218 28.98 -31.40 1.76
C ASP A 218 27.89 -32.51 1.71
N TYR A 219 26.67 -32.20 1.25
CA TYR A 219 25.50 -33.10 1.38
C TYR A 219 24.68 -33.36 0.10
N GLU A 220 25.32 -33.38 -1.08
CA GLU A 220 24.74 -34.01 -2.29
C GLU A 220 25.68 -35.07 -2.90
N TYR A 221 25.45 -36.36 -2.63
CA TYR A 221 25.67 -37.44 -3.62
C TYR A 221 25.02 -38.77 -3.20
N TYR A 222 24.09 -39.31 -3.99
CA TYR A 222 24.18 -40.61 -4.67
C TYR A 222 22.88 -40.94 -5.44
N GLU A 223 23.03 -41.71 -6.53
CA GLU A 223 21.97 -42.06 -7.50
C GLU A 223 21.07 -43.22 -7.03
N TYR A 224 19.95 -43.48 -7.74
CA TYR A 224 19.70 -44.81 -8.34
C TYR A 224 18.66 -44.75 -9.48
N TYR A 225 18.76 -45.70 -10.42
CA TYR A 225 17.87 -45.86 -11.59
C TYR A 225 16.79 -46.96 -11.40
N ASN A 226 15.76 -46.94 -12.25
CA ASN A 226 14.65 -47.92 -12.30
C ASN A 226 15.10 -49.39 -12.45
N THR A 227 14.36 -50.28 -11.78
CA THR A 227 14.00 -51.63 -12.27
C THR A 227 12.53 -51.93 -11.94
N ASN A 228 11.96 -52.99 -12.52
CA ASN A 228 10.52 -53.23 -12.59
C ASN A 228 9.96 -54.20 -11.52
N ASP A 229 8.63 -54.35 -11.60
CA ASP A 229 7.81 -55.55 -11.38
C ASP A 229 7.33 -55.95 -9.96
N ASP A 230 6.01 -56.20 -9.93
CA ASP A 230 5.16 -57.09 -9.13
C ASP A 230 4.87 -56.92 -7.61
N ASP A 231 3.56 -57.09 -7.37
CA ASP A 231 2.85 -57.76 -6.26
C ASP A 231 2.54 -57.14 -4.87
N HIS A 232 1.22 -57.06 -4.66
CA HIS A 232 0.44 -57.37 -3.44
C HIS A 232 0.32 -56.41 -2.23
N TYR A 233 -0.92 -56.38 -1.74
CA TYR A 233 -1.43 -55.77 -0.50
C TYR A 233 -0.66 -56.21 0.78
N ASN A 234 -0.53 -55.32 1.79
CA ASN A 234 -1.50 -55.23 2.90
C ASN A 234 -1.28 -54.00 3.82
N ILE A 235 -2.23 -53.78 4.73
CA ILE A 235 -2.26 -52.78 5.82
C ILE A 235 -1.33 -53.19 6.97
N ASN A 236 -0.74 -52.20 7.67
CA ASN A 236 -0.57 -52.20 9.14
C ASN A 236 -0.36 -50.76 9.66
N ASP A 237 -0.64 -50.57 10.95
CA ASP A 237 -0.55 -49.31 11.70
C ASP A 237 0.86 -49.05 12.28
N ASP A 238 0.96 -47.97 13.06
CA ASP A 238 2.07 -47.52 13.92
C ASP A 238 3.37 -47.07 13.22
N ASP A 239 3.59 -45.75 13.20
CA ASP A 239 4.92 -45.20 13.43
C ASP A 239 4.85 -43.80 14.09
N HIS A 240 5.50 -43.64 15.25
CA HIS A 240 5.50 -42.41 16.04
C HIS A 240 6.63 -41.47 15.58
N TYR A 241 6.30 -40.32 14.98
CA TYR A 241 7.28 -39.27 14.70
C TYR A 241 7.18 -38.10 15.68
N HIS A 242 8.27 -37.88 16.43
CA HIS A 242 8.48 -36.66 17.19
C HIS A 242 8.57 -35.44 16.26
N ILE A 243 7.92 -34.34 16.65
CA ILE A 243 8.08 -33.03 16.02
C ILE A 243 9.03 -32.22 16.91
N ASN A 244 10.08 -31.64 16.33
CA ASN A 244 10.87 -30.60 16.99
C ASN A 244 10.13 -29.27 16.84
N ASP A 245 9.57 -28.74 17.94
CA ASP A 245 8.79 -27.48 17.93
C ASP A 245 9.66 -26.21 17.74
N ASP A 246 10.98 -26.31 17.94
CA ASP A 246 11.91 -25.17 17.95
C ASP A 246 11.97 -24.38 16.63
N ALA A 247 11.58 -25.00 15.52
CA ALA A 247 11.50 -24.35 14.21
C ALA A 247 10.31 -23.38 14.06
N TYR A 248 9.31 -23.43 14.97
CA TYR A 248 8.11 -22.60 14.87
C TYR A 248 8.23 -21.24 15.57
N ASN A 249 9.10 -21.13 16.59
CA ASN A 249 9.22 -19.94 17.44
C ASN A 249 10.13 -18.87 16.85
N ASN A 250 11.26 -19.25 16.22
CA ASN A 250 12.30 -18.36 15.71
C ASN A 250 11.87 -17.38 14.58
N PHE A 251 10.60 -17.42 14.14
CA PHE A 251 10.04 -16.45 13.18
C PHE A 251 9.15 -15.37 13.85
N TYR A 252 8.77 -15.53 15.12
CA TYR A 252 7.95 -14.56 15.85
C TYR A 252 8.77 -13.42 16.47
N ASP A 253 9.96 -13.72 17.00
CA ASP A 253 10.75 -12.74 17.77
C ASP A 253 11.28 -11.58 16.92
N ASN A 254 11.63 -11.84 15.64
CA ASN A 254 12.12 -10.84 14.68
C ASN A 254 11.08 -9.80 14.22
N ILE A 255 9.87 -9.79 14.81
CA ILE A 255 8.83 -8.76 14.56
C ILE A 255 8.53 -7.94 15.82
N TYR A 256 9.02 -8.34 17.01
CA TYR A 256 8.70 -7.71 18.30
C TYR A 256 9.92 -7.24 19.11
N ALA A 257 11.12 -7.24 18.53
CA ALA A 257 12.36 -6.86 19.21
C ALA A 257 12.51 -5.35 19.53
N GLU A 258 11.72 -4.46 18.90
CA GLU A 258 11.85 -2.99 19.03
C GLU A 258 10.82 -2.31 19.97
N GLU A 259 10.22 -3.02 20.94
CA GLU A 259 9.23 -2.39 21.84
C GLU A 259 9.40 -2.75 23.34
N ASN A 260 10.64 -2.94 23.82
CA ASN A 260 10.95 -3.11 25.25
C ASN A 260 12.24 -2.39 25.70
N VAL A 261 12.17 -1.07 25.92
CA VAL A 261 13.19 -0.32 26.69
C VAL A 261 12.55 0.24 27.96
N SER A 262 13.05 -0.19 29.12
CA SER A 262 12.53 0.21 30.43
C SER A 262 12.90 1.64 30.79
N CYS A 263 11.94 2.36 31.39
CA CYS A 263 12.04 3.68 31.98
C CYS A 263 13.36 3.97 32.73
N HIS A 264 14.03 5.08 32.40
CA HIS A 264 14.06 6.29 33.26
C HIS A 264 15.02 7.38 32.72
N GLU A 265 14.48 8.49 32.19
CA GLU A 265 14.82 9.88 32.59
C GLU A 265 13.88 10.88 31.87
N ASN A 266 13.72 12.10 32.42
CA ASN A 266 12.63 13.02 32.04
C ASN A 266 13.12 14.28 31.29
N VAL A 267 12.85 14.39 29.98
CA VAL A 267 12.87 15.68 29.25
C VAL A 267 11.76 15.74 28.19
N ALA A 268 10.98 16.83 28.21
CA ALA A 268 10.10 17.37 27.15
C ALA A 268 9.24 16.40 26.31
N THR A 269 7.93 16.33 26.61
CA THR A 269 6.91 15.62 25.82
C THR A 269 6.55 16.35 24.51
N ASN A 270 7.11 15.93 23.38
CA ASN A 270 6.60 16.29 22.05
C ASN A 270 5.62 15.22 21.52
N ASN A 271 4.42 15.17 22.10
CA ASN A 271 3.33 14.33 21.59
C ASN A 271 2.76 14.89 20.28
N ILE A 272 3.46 14.62 19.17
CA ILE A 272 2.87 14.72 17.83
C ILE A 272 1.99 13.47 17.64
N ASP A 273 0.67 13.65 17.71
CA ASP A 273 -0.31 12.59 17.41
C ASP A 273 -0.13 12.09 15.97
N LYS A 274 0.67 11.03 15.79
CA LYS A 274 0.76 10.25 14.54
C LYS A 274 -0.57 9.53 14.30
N LYS A 275 -1.56 10.28 13.79
CA LYS A 275 -2.91 9.77 13.48
C LYS A 275 -2.81 8.50 12.63
N LYS A 276 -3.27 7.39 13.21
CA LYS A 276 -3.16 6.05 12.63
C LYS A 276 -3.79 6.03 11.23
N LYS A 277 -2.95 5.91 10.20
CA LYS A 277 -3.39 5.80 8.80
C LYS A 277 -4.15 4.50 8.59
N PHE A 278 -5.07 4.50 7.63
CA PHE A 278 -5.74 3.27 7.21
C PHE A 278 -4.82 2.51 6.26
N ARG A 279 -4.38 1.30 6.66
CA ARG A 279 -3.45 0.47 5.89
C ARG A 279 -4.18 -0.28 4.77
N VAL A 280 -3.68 -0.21 3.55
CA VAL A 280 -4.18 -0.93 2.37
C VAL A 280 -3.06 -1.71 1.72
N ILE A 281 -3.24 -3.02 1.54
CA ILE A 281 -2.28 -3.88 0.86
C ILE A 281 -2.94 -4.41 -0.42
N VAL A 282 -2.42 -4.01 -1.57
CA VAL A 282 -2.84 -4.54 -2.88
C VAL A 282 -1.91 -5.69 -3.24
N VAL A 283 -2.42 -6.93 -3.23
CA VAL A 283 -1.61 -8.11 -3.57
C VAL A 283 -1.72 -8.42 -5.05
N SER A 284 -0.71 -8.04 -5.84
CA SER A 284 -0.65 -8.31 -7.28
C SER A 284 0.79 -8.28 -7.80
N SER A 285 1.05 -9.02 -8.87
CA SER A 285 2.30 -8.93 -9.64
C SER A 285 2.22 -7.94 -10.81
N ASP A 286 1.04 -7.39 -11.12
CA ASP A 286 0.95 -6.40 -12.20
C ASP A 286 1.52 -5.05 -11.73
N LYS A 287 2.35 -4.47 -12.59
CA LYS A 287 3.10 -3.24 -12.31
C LYS A 287 2.21 -2.00 -12.42
N ASP A 288 1.12 -2.05 -13.18
CA ASP A 288 0.32 -0.85 -13.45
C ASP A 288 -0.39 -0.36 -12.17
N LEU A 289 -0.62 -1.27 -11.22
CA LEU A 289 -1.10 -0.99 -9.87
C LEU A 289 -0.13 -0.17 -9.00
N LEU A 290 1.14 0.00 -9.39
CA LEU A 290 2.08 0.92 -8.73
C LEU A 290 1.60 2.39 -8.84
N GLN A 291 0.75 2.73 -9.81
CA GLN A 291 0.06 4.03 -9.87
C GLN A 291 -0.66 4.36 -8.55
N LEU A 292 -1.26 3.35 -7.89
CA LEU A 292 -2.05 3.54 -6.66
C LEU A 292 -1.23 3.99 -5.46
N LEU A 293 0.11 3.93 -5.52
CA LEU A 293 0.98 4.50 -4.50
C LEU A 293 0.87 6.03 -4.41
N GLU A 294 0.25 6.72 -5.37
CA GLU A 294 -0.04 8.16 -5.31
C GLU A 294 -0.97 8.56 -4.16
N TYR A 295 -1.78 7.62 -3.65
CA TYR A 295 -2.65 7.83 -2.50
C TYR A 295 -1.88 7.89 -1.16
N ASN A 296 -0.56 7.68 -1.14
CA ASN A 296 0.32 7.88 0.02
C ASN A 296 0.59 9.36 0.31
N ASN A 297 -0.47 10.14 0.52
CA ASN A 297 -0.41 11.56 0.86
C ASN A 297 -1.34 11.86 2.06
N GLU A 298 -1.01 12.88 2.85
CA GLU A 298 -1.68 13.23 4.12
C GLU A 298 -3.20 13.48 3.93
N THR A 299 -3.55 14.05 2.76
CA THR A 299 -4.92 14.25 2.26
C THR A 299 -5.80 13.01 2.44
N TYR A 300 -5.30 11.82 2.10
CA TYR A 300 -6.09 10.60 2.01
C TYR A 300 -6.20 9.81 3.33
N ASN A 301 -5.39 10.14 4.35
CA ASN A 301 -5.27 9.38 5.60
C ASN A 301 -4.93 7.88 5.42
N MET A 302 -4.32 7.54 4.28
CA MET A 302 -4.11 6.17 3.84
C MET A 302 -2.62 5.85 3.77
N ASP A 303 -2.30 4.59 4.05
CA ASP A 303 -0.98 3.99 3.89
C ASP A 303 -1.17 2.79 2.95
N ILE A 304 -0.81 2.95 1.68
CA ILE A 304 -1.03 1.94 0.63
C ILE A 304 0.31 1.39 0.14
N SER A 305 0.38 0.06 0.05
CA SER A 305 1.54 -0.64 -0.48
C SER A 305 1.13 -1.79 -1.41
N ILE A 306 1.94 -2.05 -2.43
CA ILE A 306 1.72 -3.13 -3.41
C ILE A 306 2.57 -4.33 -3.01
N CYS A 307 1.93 -5.45 -2.67
CA CYS A 307 2.58 -6.71 -2.33
C CYS A 307 2.73 -7.58 -3.59
N GLN A 308 3.94 -7.68 -4.12
CA GLN A 308 4.27 -8.54 -5.27
C GLN A 308 4.48 -9.98 -4.78
N PRO A 309 3.64 -10.96 -5.16
CA PRO A 309 3.67 -12.34 -4.64
C PRO A 309 4.79 -13.20 -5.26
N ASN A 310 6.03 -12.69 -5.25
CA ASN A 310 7.24 -13.44 -5.54
C ASN A 310 7.65 -14.31 -4.32
N LYS A 311 8.80 -15.03 -4.38
CA LYS A 311 9.27 -15.88 -3.27
C LYS A 311 9.26 -15.19 -1.89
N LYS A 312 9.68 -13.91 -1.84
CA LYS A 312 9.78 -13.10 -0.61
C LYS A 312 8.52 -12.29 -0.28
N TYR A 313 7.48 -12.27 -1.13
CA TYR A 313 6.28 -11.41 -0.98
C TYR A 313 6.66 -9.92 -0.84
N ARG A 314 7.53 -9.45 -1.76
CA ARG A 314 8.09 -8.09 -1.76
C ARG A 314 7.00 -7.03 -1.66
N LEU A 315 7.08 -6.19 -0.64
CA LEU A 315 6.19 -5.04 -0.44
C LEU A 315 6.82 -3.77 -1.03
N VAL A 316 6.08 -3.04 -1.85
CA VAL A 316 6.49 -1.78 -2.47
C VAL A 316 5.63 -0.65 -1.93
N ASN A 317 6.26 0.34 -1.32
CA ASN A 317 5.63 1.58 -0.85
C ASN A 317 6.08 2.77 -1.73
N SER A 318 5.59 3.98 -1.43
CA SER A 318 5.93 5.19 -2.21
C SER A 318 7.44 5.52 -2.24
N HIS A 319 8.16 5.20 -1.16
CA HIS A 319 9.60 5.47 -1.02
C HIS A 319 10.43 4.51 -1.87
N LEU A 320 10.24 3.20 -1.73
CA LEU A 320 10.93 2.18 -2.53
C LEU A 320 10.60 2.30 -4.03
N PHE A 321 9.37 2.74 -4.35
CA PHE A 321 9.01 3.08 -5.72
C PHE A 321 9.86 4.24 -6.26
N TYR A 322 10.06 5.31 -5.48
CA TYR A 322 10.87 6.45 -5.91
C TYR A 322 12.35 6.08 -6.08
N GLU A 323 12.90 5.22 -5.22
CA GLU A 323 14.27 4.72 -5.32
C GLU A 323 14.51 3.92 -6.61
N GLU A 324 13.59 3.03 -6.98
CA GLU A 324 13.73 2.19 -8.18
C GLU A 324 13.36 2.90 -9.49
N HIS A 325 12.44 3.87 -9.46
CA HIS A 325 11.90 4.51 -10.66
C HIS A 325 12.36 5.97 -10.86
N GLU A 326 12.98 6.62 -9.87
CA GLU A 326 13.38 8.05 -9.86
C GLU A 326 12.25 9.06 -10.17
N ILE A 327 10.99 8.67 -10.06
CA ILE A 327 9.80 9.51 -10.32
C ILE A 327 8.76 9.26 -9.24
N LEU A 328 7.83 10.19 -9.07
CA LEU A 328 6.73 10.04 -8.11
C LEU A 328 5.66 9.08 -8.68
N PRO A 329 4.93 8.32 -7.85
CA PRO A 329 3.88 7.39 -8.32
C PRO A 329 2.82 8.00 -9.24
N SER A 330 2.42 9.25 -8.97
CA SER A 330 1.46 10.02 -9.78
C SER A 330 1.96 10.33 -11.20
N GLN A 331 3.27 10.18 -11.45
CA GLN A 331 3.90 10.35 -12.76
C GLN A 331 4.07 9.02 -13.51
N TYR A 332 3.81 7.87 -12.87
CA TYR A 332 4.12 6.55 -13.41
C TYR A 332 3.25 6.20 -14.63
N SER A 333 1.99 6.61 -14.63
CA SER A 333 1.09 6.46 -15.78
C SER A 333 1.61 7.24 -16.99
N ASP A 334 1.94 8.52 -16.81
CA ASP A 334 2.54 9.38 -17.83
C ASP A 334 3.91 8.85 -18.30
N TYR A 335 4.74 8.30 -17.39
CA TYR A 335 5.98 7.61 -17.76
C TYR A 335 5.73 6.43 -18.70
N LEU A 336 4.80 5.53 -18.37
CA LEU A 336 4.43 4.39 -19.21
C LEU A 336 3.80 4.83 -20.55
N ILE A 337 3.09 5.95 -20.60
CA ILE A 337 2.58 6.55 -21.86
C ILE A 337 3.72 7.04 -22.75
N LEU A 338 4.78 7.63 -22.16
CA LEU A 338 5.94 8.12 -22.89
C LEU A 338 6.85 6.97 -23.36
N THR A 339 7.25 6.05 -22.47
CA THR A 339 8.17 4.94 -22.82
C THR A 339 7.50 3.75 -23.51
N GLY A 340 6.17 3.66 -23.40
CA GLY A 340 5.38 2.52 -23.83
C GLY A 340 5.35 1.38 -22.83
N ASP A 341 4.45 0.43 -23.08
CA ASP A 341 4.44 -0.87 -22.42
C ASP A 341 4.45 -2.05 -23.41
N LYS A 342 5.48 -2.88 -23.29
CA LYS A 342 5.67 -4.08 -24.11
C LYS A 342 4.73 -5.22 -23.73
N THR A 343 4.26 -5.31 -22.48
CA THR A 343 3.33 -6.37 -22.04
C THR A 343 1.90 -6.19 -22.57
N ASP A 344 1.51 -4.95 -22.88
CA ASP A 344 0.21 -4.59 -23.47
C ASP A 344 0.28 -4.24 -24.95
N GLY A 345 1.47 -4.24 -25.56
CA GLY A 345 1.67 -3.90 -26.97
C GLY A 345 1.56 -2.39 -27.27
N ILE A 346 1.73 -1.54 -26.24
CA ILE A 346 1.71 -0.09 -26.35
C ILE A 346 3.12 0.40 -26.70
N SER A 347 3.28 1.06 -27.85
CA SER A 347 4.59 1.45 -28.38
C SER A 347 5.29 2.58 -27.63
N GLY A 348 4.54 3.38 -26.86
CA GLY A 348 5.02 4.66 -26.34
C GLY A 348 5.17 5.72 -27.43
N VAL A 349 5.79 6.84 -27.07
CA VAL A 349 6.08 7.95 -27.97
C VAL A 349 7.44 7.71 -28.67
N PRO A 350 7.51 7.71 -30.01
CA PRO A 350 8.75 7.43 -30.75
C PRO A 350 9.94 8.28 -30.26
N TYR A 351 11.07 7.61 -30.04
CA TYR A 351 12.34 8.18 -29.55
C TYR A 351 12.33 8.74 -28.12
N ILE A 352 11.26 8.57 -27.33
CA ILE A 352 11.23 8.92 -25.90
C ILE A 352 11.43 7.65 -25.05
N GLY A 353 12.67 7.38 -24.67
CA GLY A 353 13.02 6.31 -23.73
C GLY A 353 13.08 6.78 -22.28
N ASP A 354 13.35 5.85 -21.36
CA ASP A 354 13.47 6.01 -19.90
C ASP A 354 14.04 7.38 -19.47
N LYS A 355 15.32 7.65 -19.81
CA LYS A 355 16.02 8.89 -19.42
C LYS A 355 15.33 10.16 -19.89
N THR A 356 14.81 10.18 -21.12
CA THR A 356 14.11 11.33 -21.69
C THR A 356 12.75 11.54 -21.01
N SER A 357 12.03 10.44 -20.75
CA SER A 357 10.75 10.48 -20.02
C SER A 357 10.95 11.00 -18.60
N LYS A 358 11.89 10.43 -17.84
CA LYS A 358 12.25 10.88 -16.48
C LYS A 358 12.65 12.35 -16.45
N CYS A 359 13.48 12.80 -17.38
CA CYS A 359 13.90 14.21 -17.47
C CYS A 359 12.70 15.15 -17.66
N LEU A 360 11.84 14.87 -18.64
CA LEU A 360 10.65 15.67 -18.92
C LEU A 360 9.63 15.65 -17.77
N LEU A 361 9.49 14.53 -17.06
CA LEU A 361 8.60 14.43 -15.89
C LEU A 361 9.19 15.10 -14.65
N LYS A 362 10.51 15.13 -14.47
CA LYS A 362 11.16 15.94 -13.42
C LYS A 362 11.01 17.44 -13.69
N GLU A 363 11.07 17.88 -14.96
CA GLU A 363 10.96 19.30 -15.36
C GLU A 363 9.51 19.83 -15.42
N TYR A 364 8.57 19.07 -16.01
CA TYR A 364 7.19 19.51 -16.26
C TYR A 364 6.14 18.88 -15.33
N HIS A 365 6.54 17.93 -14.48
CA HIS A 365 5.69 17.11 -13.60
C HIS A 365 4.72 16.13 -14.29
N ASN A 366 4.10 16.48 -15.42
CA ASN A 366 3.14 15.62 -16.14
C ASN A 366 3.06 15.95 -17.65
N ILE A 367 2.48 15.05 -18.43
CA ILE A 367 2.29 15.17 -19.89
C ILE A 367 1.50 16.40 -20.28
N GLU A 368 0.49 16.80 -19.50
CA GLU A 368 -0.29 17.99 -19.87
C GLU A 368 0.53 19.27 -19.81
N ASN A 369 1.42 19.38 -18.84
CA ASN A 369 2.34 20.50 -18.71
C ASN A 369 3.39 20.49 -19.83
N ILE A 370 3.87 19.32 -20.26
CA ILE A 370 4.70 19.18 -21.47
C ILE A 370 3.93 19.70 -22.70
N LEU A 371 2.67 19.28 -22.89
CA LEU A 371 1.82 19.69 -24.01
C LEU A 371 1.44 21.19 -23.96
N LYS A 372 1.26 21.76 -22.77
CA LYS A 372 1.05 23.22 -22.56
C LYS A 372 2.33 24.04 -22.86
N ASN A 373 3.52 23.44 -22.72
CA ASN A 373 4.81 24.10 -22.88
C ASN A 373 5.61 23.66 -24.12
N LEU A 374 4.98 23.05 -25.13
CA LEU A 374 5.67 22.58 -26.35
C LEU A 374 6.62 23.61 -26.98
N HIS A 375 6.27 24.90 -26.93
CA HIS A 375 7.07 26.01 -27.44
C HIS A 375 8.43 26.22 -26.73
N LYS A 376 8.62 25.64 -25.53
CA LYS A 376 9.89 25.66 -24.77
C LYS A 376 10.78 24.43 -25.06
N LEU A 377 10.19 23.34 -25.57
CA LEU A 377 10.94 22.11 -25.83
C LEU A 377 11.92 22.30 -27.00
N PRO A 378 13.10 21.67 -26.97
CA PRO A 378 14.00 21.59 -28.11
C PRO A 378 13.27 21.10 -29.36
N SER A 379 13.54 21.70 -30.54
CA SER A 379 12.74 21.53 -31.76
C SER A 379 12.48 20.06 -32.16
N LYS A 380 13.45 19.17 -31.92
CA LYS A 380 13.29 17.73 -32.16
C LYS A 380 12.19 17.11 -31.28
N LEU A 381 12.16 17.44 -29.98
CA LEU A 381 11.12 16.98 -29.05
C LEU A 381 9.77 17.64 -29.37
N HIS A 382 9.75 18.93 -29.69
CA HIS A 382 8.54 19.64 -30.13
C HIS A 382 7.84 18.90 -31.29
N HIS A 383 8.58 18.57 -32.36
CA HIS A 383 8.01 17.84 -33.49
C HIS A 383 7.60 16.40 -33.14
N ILE A 384 8.34 15.70 -32.28
CA ILE A 384 7.97 14.36 -31.81
C ILE A 384 6.64 14.38 -31.07
N PHE A 385 6.46 15.30 -30.11
CA PHE A 385 5.21 15.41 -29.35
C PHE A 385 4.04 15.84 -30.24
N LEU A 386 4.22 16.87 -31.07
CA LEU A 386 3.17 17.40 -31.95
C LEU A 386 2.64 16.32 -32.90
N ASN A 387 3.53 15.50 -33.47
CA ASN A 387 3.16 14.38 -34.34
C ASN A 387 2.56 13.16 -33.61
N ASN A 388 2.47 13.17 -32.26
CA ASN A 388 2.01 12.04 -31.45
C ASN A 388 0.89 12.38 -30.44
N ILE A 389 0.29 13.58 -30.51
CA ILE A 389 -0.77 14.01 -29.57
C ILE A 389 -1.94 12.99 -29.54
N GLU A 390 -2.36 12.47 -30.69
CA GLU A 390 -3.44 11.47 -30.77
C GLU A 390 -3.05 10.11 -30.16
N ASN A 391 -1.80 9.67 -30.36
CA ASN A 391 -1.27 8.45 -29.74
C ASN A 391 -1.22 8.61 -28.21
N ILE A 392 -0.70 9.73 -27.71
CA ILE A 392 -0.65 10.07 -26.28
C ILE A 392 -2.06 10.09 -25.66
N ASN A 393 -3.02 10.74 -26.31
CA ASN A 393 -4.42 10.78 -25.88
C ASN A 393 -5.13 9.42 -25.97
N THR A 394 -4.64 8.50 -26.80
CA THR A 394 -5.11 7.12 -26.87
C THR A 394 -4.53 6.30 -25.73
N PHE A 395 -3.21 6.33 -25.53
CA PHE A 395 -2.52 5.60 -24.47
C PHE A 395 -2.96 6.06 -23.06
N ARG A 396 -3.26 7.35 -22.86
CA ARG A 396 -3.89 7.88 -21.63
C ARG A 396 -5.20 7.16 -21.25
N LYS A 397 -5.96 6.65 -22.22
CA LYS A 397 -7.22 5.90 -21.99
C LYS A 397 -7.01 4.39 -21.75
N LEU A 398 -5.79 3.89 -21.94
CA LEU A 398 -5.41 2.48 -21.75
C LEU A 398 -4.66 2.26 -20.43
N ILE A 399 -3.73 3.16 -20.12
CA ILE A 399 -2.74 3.02 -19.04
C ILE A 399 -3.21 3.64 -17.72
N LYS A 400 -3.82 4.83 -17.73
CA LYS A 400 -4.30 5.44 -16.48
C LYS A 400 -5.44 4.59 -15.92
N LEU A 401 -5.29 4.11 -14.69
CA LEU A 401 -6.33 3.36 -13.99
C LEU A 401 -7.58 4.24 -13.76
N LYS A 402 -8.76 3.63 -13.85
CA LYS A 402 -10.04 4.32 -13.65
C LYS A 402 -10.41 4.44 -12.17
N CYS A 403 -9.61 5.22 -11.42
CA CYS A 403 -9.79 5.43 -9.98
C CYS A 403 -11.03 6.26 -9.64
N GLU A 404 -11.24 7.37 -10.38
CA GLU A 404 -12.03 8.53 -9.95
C GLU A 404 -13.54 8.23 -9.73
N THR A 405 -14.01 8.33 -8.49
CA THR A 405 -15.42 8.23 -8.13
C THR A 405 -15.86 9.27 -7.09
N ASN A 406 -17.19 9.41 -6.96
CA ASN A 406 -17.84 10.05 -5.81
C ASN A 406 -18.56 9.00 -4.94
N GLU A 407 -18.14 7.73 -5.00
CA GLU A 407 -18.69 6.63 -4.23
C GLU A 407 -17.92 6.45 -2.90
N SER A 408 -18.55 5.82 -1.92
CA SER A 408 -18.01 5.61 -0.57
C SER A 408 -18.14 4.15 -0.18
N LEU A 409 -17.12 3.55 0.44
CA LEU A 409 -17.06 2.13 0.75
C LEU A 409 -17.79 1.76 2.05
N VAL A 410 -18.76 0.85 1.96
CA VAL A 410 -19.30 0.15 3.14
C VAL A 410 -18.32 -0.92 3.59
N PHE A 411 -17.45 -0.58 4.55
CA PHE A 411 -16.39 -1.45 5.06
C PHE A 411 -16.87 -2.83 5.56
N ASP A 412 -18.02 -2.90 6.23
CA ASP A 412 -18.57 -4.17 6.75
C ASP A 412 -18.92 -5.19 5.66
N ASP A 413 -19.05 -4.73 4.42
CA ASP A 413 -19.31 -5.60 3.28
C ASP A 413 -18.07 -6.38 2.83
N TYR A 414 -16.88 -5.96 3.29
CA TYR A 414 -15.57 -6.55 3.03
C TYR A 414 -14.93 -7.22 4.25
N LYS A 415 -15.62 -7.26 5.41
CA LYS A 415 -15.23 -8.15 6.50
C LYS A 415 -15.47 -9.60 6.08
N GLN A 416 -14.53 -10.50 6.37
CA GLN A 416 -14.79 -11.93 6.23
C GLN A 416 -15.94 -12.33 7.15
N LYS A 417 -16.97 -12.97 6.58
CA LYS A 417 -18.15 -13.44 7.30
C LYS A 417 -17.91 -14.89 7.74
N ARG A 418 -18.54 -15.33 8.84
CA ARG A 418 -18.43 -16.72 9.30
C ARG A 418 -18.96 -17.69 8.22
N ILE A 419 -18.44 -18.92 8.20
CA ILE A 419 -18.97 -20.00 7.36
C ILE A 419 -20.47 -20.13 7.62
N LYS A 420 -21.29 -19.89 6.59
CA LYS A 420 -22.75 -19.89 6.71
C LYS A 420 -23.33 -21.30 6.82
N ASN A 421 -22.67 -22.26 6.21
CA ASN A 421 -23.09 -23.66 6.17
C ASN A 421 -21.85 -24.56 6.20
N PHE A 422 -21.59 -25.15 7.37
CA PHE A 422 -20.45 -26.05 7.59
C PHE A 422 -20.57 -27.37 6.82
N GLU A 423 -21.78 -27.82 6.47
CA GLU A 423 -21.98 -29.01 5.65
C GLU A 423 -21.55 -28.74 4.20
N GLN A 424 -21.99 -27.62 3.61
CA GLN A 424 -21.55 -27.18 2.28
C GLN A 424 -20.03 -26.94 2.23
N PHE A 425 -19.44 -26.37 3.28
CA PHE A 425 -18.00 -26.20 3.39
C PHE A 425 -17.25 -27.55 3.49
N ARG A 426 -17.72 -28.50 4.31
CA ARG A 426 -17.14 -29.86 4.37
C ARG A 426 -17.26 -30.55 3.01
N ASN A 427 -18.46 -30.66 2.46
CA ASN A 427 -18.70 -31.29 1.14
C ASN A 427 -17.86 -30.67 0.01
N PHE A 428 -17.53 -29.37 0.10
CA PHE A 428 -16.58 -28.71 -0.81
C PHE A 428 -15.13 -29.16 -0.55
N ALA A 429 -14.68 -29.19 0.71
CA ALA A 429 -13.37 -29.67 1.10
C ALA A 429 -13.15 -31.15 0.73
N ASP A 430 -14.17 -32.00 0.91
CA ASP A 430 -14.19 -33.42 0.51
C ASP A 430 -14.00 -33.53 -1.01
N LYS A 431 -14.88 -32.87 -1.79
CA LYS A 431 -14.89 -32.93 -3.27
C LYS A 431 -13.56 -32.51 -3.91
N TYR A 432 -12.83 -31.57 -3.32
CA TYR A 432 -11.57 -31.05 -3.83
C TYR A 432 -10.35 -31.46 -2.97
N SER A 433 -10.51 -32.44 -2.08
CA SER A 433 -9.44 -33.06 -1.27
C SER A 433 -8.62 -32.07 -0.42
N LEU A 434 -9.25 -31.02 0.11
CA LEU A 434 -8.58 -29.84 0.68
C LEU A 434 -8.20 -29.96 2.17
N HIS A 435 -8.65 -31.00 2.88
CA HIS A 435 -8.53 -31.10 4.35
C HIS A 435 -7.11 -30.88 4.90
N LYS A 436 -6.08 -31.46 4.27
CA LYS A 436 -4.68 -31.32 4.68
C LYS A 436 -4.19 -29.87 4.64
N LEU A 437 -4.72 -29.07 3.72
CA LEU A 437 -4.40 -27.66 3.54
C LEU A 437 -5.25 -26.75 4.46
N LEU A 438 -6.52 -27.12 4.68
CA LEU A 438 -7.45 -26.36 5.54
C LEU A 438 -7.20 -26.57 7.04
N LYS A 439 -6.76 -27.77 7.46
CA LYS A 439 -6.38 -28.07 8.86
C LYS A 439 -5.19 -27.23 9.38
N LYS A 440 -4.41 -26.63 8.47
CA LYS A 440 -3.32 -25.68 8.79
C LYS A 440 -3.63 -24.23 8.38
N SER A 441 -4.90 -23.92 8.05
CA SER A 441 -5.26 -22.60 7.52
C SER A 441 -5.75 -21.63 8.59
N VAL A 442 -5.22 -20.40 8.60
CA VAL A 442 -5.70 -19.29 9.46
C VAL A 442 -6.93 -18.61 8.84
N ILE A 443 -7.16 -18.82 7.54
CA ILE A 443 -8.34 -18.34 6.80
C ILE A 443 -9.63 -18.95 7.37
N VAL A 444 -9.56 -20.23 7.76
CA VAL A 444 -10.66 -20.98 8.34
C VAL A 444 -10.31 -21.24 9.80
N ASN A 445 -10.80 -20.37 10.68
CA ASN A 445 -10.85 -20.65 12.11
C ASN A 445 -11.76 -21.87 12.33
N TYR A 446 -11.16 -23.06 12.28
CA TYR A 446 -11.67 -24.27 12.89
C TYR A 446 -11.70 -24.03 14.40
N HIS A 447 -12.85 -23.53 14.86
CA HIS A 447 -13.24 -23.54 16.27
C HIS A 447 -14.44 -24.45 16.38
N ASP A 448 -14.30 -25.43 17.28
CA ASP A 448 -15.20 -26.57 17.49
C ASP A 448 -16.57 -26.18 18.08
#